data_AF-A0A3D0NW97-F1
#
_entry.id   AF-A0A3D0NW97-F1
#
_cell.length_a   1.000
_cell.length_b   1.000
_cell.length_c   1.000
_cell.angle_alpha   90.00
_cell.angle_beta   90.00
_cell.angle_gamma   90.00
#
_symmetry.space_group_name_H-M   'P 1'
#
loop_
_entity.id
_entity.type
_entity.pdbx_description
1 polymer ?
#
loop_
_entity_poly.entity_id
_entity_poly.type
_entity_poly.pdbx_seq_one_letter_code
_entity_poly.pdbx_strand_id
1 'polypeptide(L)'
;KKVCSAQEFLKACNSDDFDEYEFIGNISNAGVRPIKLEGYLFPDTYDFYVGEKVDSVVEKFLANYRRKIYGKKTRVLGYDKKMTIAQRAETINMTMEQVLTLASLIQAEAANKDDMYMVSAILHNRLATIPNDGINENGESGLAYLQLDSTKYYPYASLTDIPVKERKTFKSTYNTYDHIGLPPGPICNPGLEAIEAALTVGETEYYYFCHKSATATEPAVAYYAKTMEEHTENLKAAGLL
;
A
#
# COMPACT_ATOMS: atom_id res chain seq x y z
N LYS A 1 -11.32 10.82 -21.75
CA LYS A 1 -10.84 10.05 -22.93
C LYS A 1 -11.89 8.98 -23.22
N LYS A 2 -12.38 8.82 -24.46
CA LYS A 2 -13.54 7.96 -24.81
C LYS A 2 -13.18 6.46 -24.85
N VAL A 3 -12.53 5.93 -23.81
CA VAL A 3 -12.08 4.52 -23.78
C VAL A 3 -13.26 3.62 -23.38
N CYS A 4 -13.69 3.68 -22.12
CA CYS A 4 -14.91 3.09 -21.56
C CYS A 4 -15.46 4.03 -20.47
N SER A 5 -16.66 3.77 -19.94
CA SER A 5 -17.17 4.57 -18.82
C SER A 5 -16.51 4.15 -17.50
N ALA A 6 -16.35 5.11 -16.57
CA ALA A 6 -15.82 4.83 -15.24
C ALA A 6 -16.69 3.82 -14.47
N GLN A 7 -18.01 3.89 -14.65
CA GLN A 7 -18.96 2.99 -14.00
C GLN A 7 -18.81 1.54 -14.51
N GLU A 8 -18.68 1.35 -15.82
CA GLU A 8 -18.44 0.01 -16.39
C GLU A 8 -17.09 -0.54 -15.92
N PHE A 9 -16.06 0.29 -15.90
CA PHE A 9 -14.72 -0.11 -15.44
C PHE A 9 -14.72 -0.57 -13.98
N LEU A 10 -15.31 0.23 -13.08
CA LEU A 10 -15.41 -0.15 -11.66
C LEU A 10 -16.28 -1.38 -11.43
N LYS A 11 -17.31 -1.59 -12.26
CA LYS A 11 -18.11 -2.81 -12.22
C LYS A 11 -17.27 -4.04 -12.62
N ALA A 12 -16.51 -3.95 -13.72
CA ALA A 12 -15.61 -5.02 -14.14
C ALA A 12 -14.52 -5.31 -13.10
N CYS A 13 -13.97 -4.28 -12.45
CA CYS A 13 -12.98 -4.46 -11.38
C CYS A 13 -13.51 -5.14 -10.11
N ASN A 14 -14.82 -5.38 -10.03
CA ASN A 14 -15.48 -6.05 -8.91
C ASN A 14 -16.20 -7.34 -9.34
N SER A 15 -16.09 -7.76 -10.60
CA SER A 15 -16.68 -9.02 -11.06
C SER A 15 -15.75 -10.21 -10.81
N ASP A 16 -16.28 -11.40 -11.05
CA ASP A 16 -15.54 -12.67 -10.99
C ASP A 16 -14.99 -13.07 -12.37
N ASP A 17 -15.15 -12.21 -13.38
CA ASP A 17 -14.76 -12.49 -14.77
C ASP A 17 -13.23 -12.70 -14.93
N PHE A 18 -12.44 -12.27 -13.95
CA PHE A 18 -10.97 -12.34 -13.98
C PHE A 18 -10.39 -13.36 -12.99
N ASP A 19 -11.21 -14.23 -12.40
CA ASP A 19 -10.76 -15.20 -11.39
C ASP A 19 -9.89 -16.32 -11.97
N GLU A 20 -9.89 -16.46 -13.30
CA GLU A 20 -8.95 -17.31 -14.04
C GLU A 20 -7.48 -16.88 -13.89
N TYR A 21 -7.23 -15.60 -13.55
CA TYR A 21 -5.90 -15.17 -13.12
C TYR A 21 -5.65 -15.70 -11.71
N GLU A 22 -4.71 -16.63 -11.55
CA GLU A 22 -4.41 -17.29 -10.27
C GLU A 22 -4.26 -16.31 -9.09
N PHE A 23 -3.59 -15.16 -9.31
CA PHE A 23 -3.39 -14.14 -8.27
C PHE A 23 -4.66 -13.35 -7.91
N ILE A 24 -5.70 -13.39 -8.74
CA ILE A 24 -7.03 -12.84 -8.46
C ILE A 24 -7.93 -13.90 -7.83
N GLY A 25 -7.96 -15.11 -8.39
CA GLY A 25 -8.74 -16.23 -7.85
C GLY A 25 -8.31 -16.63 -6.43
N ASN A 26 -7.06 -16.34 -6.04
CA ASN A 26 -6.53 -16.61 -4.70
C ASN A 26 -6.79 -15.48 -3.67
N ILE A 27 -7.49 -14.39 -4.02
CA ILE A 27 -7.82 -13.33 -3.06
C ILE A 27 -8.85 -13.85 -2.06
N SER A 28 -8.37 -14.30 -0.91
CA SER A 28 -9.19 -14.96 0.11
C SER A 28 -10.22 -14.07 0.79
N ASN A 29 -10.05 -12.74 0.72
CA ASN A 29 -10.86 -11.75 1.42
C ASN A 29 -11.61 -10.80 0.48
N ALA A 30 -11.86 -11.21 -0.78
CA ALA A 30 -12.54 -10.39 -1.78
C ALA A 30 -13.88 -9.79 -1.27
N GLY A 31 -14.63 -10.54 -0.46
CA GLY A 31 -15.93 -10.11 0.08
C GLY A 31 -15.89 -8.93 1.06
N VAL A 32 -14.71 -8.53 1.56
CA VAL A 32 -14.56 -7.36 2.45
C VAL A 32 -13.78 -6.21 1.80
N ARG A 33 -13.42 -6.34 0.52
CA ARG A 33 -12.75 -5.29 -0.25
C ARG A 33 -13.79 -4.42 -0.96
N PRO A 34 -13.67 -3.07 -0.88
CA PRO A 34 -14.52 -2.18 -1.69
C PRO A 34 -14.27 -2.32 -3.20
N ILE A 35 -13.02 -2.64 -3.58
CA ILE A 35 -12.58 -2.85 -4.96
C ILE A 35 -11.75 -4.15 -4.99
N LYS A 36 -12.26 -5.21 -5.62
CA LYS A 36 -11.62 -6.54 -5.65
C LYS A 36 -10.23 -6.49 -6.29
N LEU A 37 -10.11 -5.81 -7.44
CA LEU A 37 -8.86 -5.69 -8.19
C LEU A 37 -7.91 -4.57 -7.70
N GLU A 38 -8.19 -3.89 -6.58
CA GLU A 38 -7.28 -2.86 -6.05
C GLU A 38 -5.90 -3.47 -5.73
N GLY A 39 -4.84 -2.80 -6.20
CA GLY A 39 -3.46 -3.27 -6.13
C GLY A 39 -2.99 -4.07 -7.34
N TYR A 40 -3.90 -4.59 -8.16
CA TYR A 40 -3.58 -5.45 -9.30
C TYR A 40 -3.61 -4.71 -10.64
N LEU A 41 -4.15 -3.49 -10.68
CA LEU A 41 -4.19 -2.67 -11.89
C LEU A 41 -2.89 -1.89 -12.06
N PHE A 42 -1.84 -2.58 -12.49
CA PHE A 42 -0.46 -2.07 -12.44
C PHE A 42 -0.31 -0.69 -13.10
N PRO A 43 0.27 0.32 -12.41
CA PRO A 43 0.44 1.65 -12.98
C PRO A 43 1.58 1.66 -14.00
N ASP A 44 1.26 1.99 -15.25
CA ASP A 44 2.20 2.09 -16.37
C ASP A 44 1.57 2.95 -17.47
N THR A 45 2.26 3.12 -18.60
CA THR A 45 1.67 3.73 -19.80
C THR A 45 0.97 2.68 -20.64
N TYR A 46 -0.26 2.99 -21.07
CA TYR A 46 -1.11 2.09 -21.85
C TYR A 46 -1.70 2.82 -23.06
N ASP A 47 -1.79 2.10 -24.17
CA ASP A 47 -2.53 2.51 -25.35
C ASP A 47 -3.87 1.78 -25.41
N PHE A 48 -4.93 2.55 -25.64
CA PHE A 48 -6.29 2.05 -25.76
C PHE A 48 -6.97 2.58 -27.01
N TYR A 49 -7.86 1.77 -27.59
CA TYR A 49 -8.76 2.24 -28.63
C TYR A 49 -9.90 3.08 -28.03
N VAL A 50 -10.47 3.97 -28.84
CA VAL A 50 -11.72 4.65 -28.49
C VAL A 50 -12.84 3.61 -28.51
N GLY A 51 -13.61 3.51 -27.42
CA GLY A 51 -14.68 2.52 -27.27
C GLY A 51 -14.16 1.10 -27.05
N GLU A 52 -12.94 0.94 -26.53
CA GLU A 52 -12.39 -0.39 -26.22
C GLU A 52 -13.27 -1.11 -25.18
N LYS A 53 -13.47 -2.43 -25.39
CA LYS A 53 -14.24 -3.27 -24.47
C LYS A 53 -13.63 -3.21 -23.07
N VAL A 54 -14.45 -2.98 -22.06
CA VAL A 54 -13.99 -2.82 -20.67
C VAL A 54 -13.17 -4.02 -20.18
N ASP A 55 -13.54 -5.24 -20.54
CA ASP A 55 -12.79 -6.45 -20.17
C ASP A 55 -11.37 -6.41 -20.73
N SER A 56 -11.21 -6.01 -21.99
CA SER A 56 -9.89 -5.86 -22.62
C SER A 56 -9.05 -4.75 -21.98
N VAL A 57 -9.71 -3.70 -21.47
CA VAL A 57 -9.03 -2.65 -20.69
C VAL A 57 -8.49 -3.22 -19.38
N VAL A 58 -9.29 -3.97 -18.62
CA VAL A 58 -8.87 -4.61 -17.36
C VAL A 58 -7.79 -5.67 -17.60
N GLU A 59 -7.96 -6.53 -18.60
CA GLU A 59 -6.97 -7.55 -19.00
C GLU A 59 -5.60 -6.94 -19.31
N LYS A 60 -5.55 -5.78 -19.98
CA LYS A 60 -4.28 -5.08 -20.23
C LYS A 60 -3.53 -4.74 -18.94
N PHE A 61 -4.24 -4.28 -17.92
CA PHE A 61 -3.63 -4.01 -16.61
C PHE A 61 -3.17 -5.30 -15.92
N LEU A 62 -4.02 -6.32 -15.86
CA LEU A 62 -3.71 -7.61 -15.20
C LEU A 62 -2.57 -8.36 -15.90
N ALA A 63 -2.53 -8.32 -17.24
CA ALA A 63 -1.43 -8.88 -18.01
C ALA A 63 -0.11 -8.15 -17.74
N ASN A 64 -0.14 -6.82 -17.59
CA ASN A 64 1.05 -6.07 -17.22
C ASN A 64 1.52 -6.40 -15.80
N TYR A 65 0.59 -6.44 -14.84
CA TYR A 65 0.86 -6.91 -13.47
C TYR A 65 1.55 -8.28 -13.49
N ARG A 66 0.95 -9.28 -14.15
CA ARG A 66 1.49 -10.64 -14.26
C ARG A 66 2.91 -10.62 -14.81
N ARG A 67 3.14 -9.85 -15.89
CA ARG A 67 4.46 -9.72 -16.52
C ARG A 67 5.51 -9.14 -15.58
N LYS A 68 5.17 -8.08 -14.83
CA LYS A 68 6.11 -7.40 -13.92
C LYS A 68 6.43 -8.25 -12.70
N ILE A 69 5.40 -8.87 -12.10
CA ILE A 69 5.53 -9.61 -10.84
C ILE A 69 6.11 -11.01 -11.02
N TYR A 70 5.68 -11.73 -12.07
CA TYR A 70 6.03 -13.15 -12.28
C TYR A 70 6.92 -13.38 -13.51
N GLY A 71 7.02 -12.44 -14.44
CA GLY A 71 7.72 -12.67 -15.71
C GLY A 71 9.23 -12.42 -15.67
N LYS A 72 9.67 -11.32 -15.05
CA LYS A 72 11.08 -10.90 -15.08
C LYS A 72 11.84 -11.38 -13.85
N LYS A 73 12.91 -12.15 -14.05
CA LYS A 73 13.87 -12.50 -12.99
C LYS A 73 15.02 -11.50 -12.92
N THR A 74 15.27 -10.93 -11.75
CA THR A 74 16.36 -9.97 -11.48
C THR A 74 17.33 -10.53 -10.46
N ARG A 75 18.57 -10.00 -10.46
CA ARG A 75 19.54 -10.32 -9.40
C ARG A 75 19.10 -9.63 -8.12
N VAL A 76 19.10 -10.36 -7.02
CA VAL A 76 18.75 -9.85 -5.69
C VAL A 76 20.02 -9.88 -4.86
N LEU A 77 20.33 -8.80 -4.16
CA LEU A 77 21.48 -8.75 -3.27
C LEU A 77 21.29 -9.79 -2.14
N GLY A 78 22.35 -10.53 -1.81
CA GLY A 78 22.28 -11.60 -0.80
C GLY A 78 21.80 -12.96 -1.32
N TYR A 79 21.43 -13.09 -2.60
CA TYR A 79 21.01 -14.36 -3.20
C TYR A 79 21.84 -14.74 -4.42
N ASP A 80 22.17 -16.02 -4.55
CA ASP A 80 22.98 -16.56 -5.65
C ASP A 80 22.19 -16.75 -6.96
N LYS A 81 20.85 -16.64 -6.91
CA LYS A 81 19.97 -16.86 -8.06
C LYS A 81 19.16 -15.62 -8.41
N LYS A 82 18.82 -15.48 -9.70
CA LYS A 82 17.83 -14.49 -10.13
C LYS A 82 16.43 -14.93 -9.75
N MET A 83 15.62 -14.00 -9.27
CA MET A 83 14.28 -14.28 -8.73
C MET A 83 13.26 -13.32 -9.34
N THR A 84 12.01 -13.75 -9.46
CA THR A 84 10.89 -12.86 -9.75
C THR A 84 10.54 -12.05 -8.50
N ILE A 85 9.69 -11.03 -8.63
CA ILE A 85 9.15 -10.31 -7.47
C ILE A 85 8.36 -11.27 -6.57
N ALA A 86 7.52 -12.12 -7.15
CA ALA A 86 6.78 -13.14 -6.39
C ALA A 86 7.69 -14.04 -5.55
N GLN A 87 8.80 -14.50 -6.13
CA GLN A 87 9.76 -15.34 -5.42
C GLN A 87 10.50 -14.58 -4.31
N ARG A 88 10.66 -13.25 -4.42
CA ARG A 88 11.27 -12.44 -3.35
C ARG A 88 10.34 -12.26 -2.17
N ALA A 89 9.03 -12.14 -2.40
CA ALA A 89 8.06 -12.07 -1.31
C ALA A 89 8.17 -13.31 -0.38
N GLU A 90 8.33 -14.49 -0.97
CA GLU A 90 8.54 -15.75 -0.24
C GLU A 90 9.79 -15.69 0.67
N THR A 91 10.86 -15.01 0.23
CA THR A 91 12.11 -14.92 1.02
C THR A 91 11.99 -14.08 2.29
N ILE A 92 10.98 -13.22 2.37
CA ILE A 92 10.67 -12.41 3.56
C ILE A 92 9.42 -12.92 4.29
N ASN A 93 8.99 -14.17 3.99
CA ASN A 93 7.80 -14.80 4.56
C ASN A 93 6.49 -14.00 4.37
N MET A 94 6.36 -13.28 3.26
CA MET A 94 5.14 -12.55 2.92
C MET A 94 4.49 -13.15 1.67
N THR A 95 3.16 -13.19 1.66
CA THR A 95 2.43 -13.44 0.42
C THR A 95 2.51 -12.23 -0.50
N MET A 96 2.30 -12.42 -1.80
CA MET A 96 2.23 -11.28 -2.73
C MET A 96 1.09 -10.32 -2.39
N GLU A 97 -0.01 -10.82 -1.83
CA GLU A 97 -1.11 -9.98 -1.35
C GLU A 97 -0.64 -9.05 -0.22
N GLN A 98 0.10 -9.57 0.77
CA GLN A 98 0.67 -8.76 1.85
C GLN A 98 1.70 -7.75 1.31
N VAL A 99 2.54 -8.15 0.36
CA VAL A 99 3.50 -7.23 -0.28
C VAL A 99 2.79 -6.11 -1.02
N LEU A 100 1.74 -6.39 -1.78
CA LEU A 100 0.96 -5.35 -2.46
C LEU A 100 0.24 -4.43 -1.48
N THR A 101 -0.33 -4.97 -0.41
CA THR A 101 -0.96 -4.17 0.63
C THR A 101 0.06 -3.23 1.25
N LEU A 102 1.21 -3.74 1.70
CA LEU A 102 2.28 -2.93 2.27
C LEU A 102 2.81 -1.89 1.26
N ALA A 103 3.03 -2.27 0.01
CA ALA A 103 3.47 -1.37 -1.04
C ALA A 103 2.46 -0.25 -1.31
N SER A 104 1.15 -0.52 -1.24
CA SER A 104 0.12 0.50 -1.42
C SER A 104 0.09 1.51 -0.27
N LEU A 105 0.40 1.08 0.95
CA LEU A 105 0.56 1.96 2.12
C LEU A 105 1.80 2.82 1.94
N ILE A 106 2.96 2.21 1.63
CA ILE A 106 4.20 2.94 1.36
C ILE A 106 4.02 3.98 0.25
N GLN A 107 3.34 3.62 -0.84
CA GLN A 107 3.07 4.50 -1.98
C GLN A 107 2.23 5.72 -1.58
N ALA A 108 1.32 5.58 -0.61
CA ALA A 108 0.46 6.65 -0.14
C ALA A 108 1.17 7.58 0.85
N GLU A 109 2.12 7.05 1.64
CA GLU A 109 2.79 7.78 2.72
C GLU A 109 4.11 8.45 2.30
N ALA A 110 4.82 7.88 1.33
CA ALA A 110 6.16 8.34 0.97
C ALA A 110 6.14 9.47 -0.07
N ALA A 111 6.98 10.48 0.14
CA ALA A 111 7.12 11.61 -0.78
C ALA A 111 7.96 11.29 -2.03
N ASN A 112 8.91 10.36 -1.90
CA ASN A 112 9.84 9.95 -2.95
C ASN A 112 10.40 8.55 -2.68
N LYS A 113 11.24 8.05 -3.60
CA LYS A 113 11.80 6.70 -3.53
C LYS A 113 12.64 6.43 -2.28
N ASP A 114 13.50 7.34 -1.85
CA ASP A 114 14.36 7.11 -0.68
C ASP A 114 13.50 7.05 0.59
N ASP A 115 12.49 7.92 0.66
CA ASP A 115 11.48 7.92 1.72
C ASP A 115 10.65 6.63 1.71
N MET A 116 10.34 6.03 0.55
CA MET A 116 9.67 4.73 0.47
C MET A 116 10.44 3.63 1.19
N TYR A 117 11.78 3.60 1.09
CA TYR A 117 12.59 2.60 1.80
C TYR A 117 12.58 2.84 3.31
N MET A 118 12.61 4.09 3.77
CA MET A 118 12.54 4.40 5.20
C MET A 118 11.16 4.08 5.79
N VAL A 119 10.07 4.49 5.11
CA VAL A 119 8.70 4.16 5.50
C VAL A 119 8.50 2.64 5.50
N SER A 120 9.03 1.93 4.50
CA SER A 120 8.99 0.46 4.46
C SER A 120 9.66 -0.16 5.69
N ALA A 121 10.86 0.28 6.04
CA ALA A 121 11.60 -0.21 7.20
C ALA A 121 10.83 0.03 8.51
N ILE A 122 10.24 1.23 8.67
CA ILE A 122 9.41 1.56 9.85
C ILE A 122 8.16 0.67 9.93
N LEU A 123 7.46 0.47 8.81
CA LEU A 123 6.27 -0.38 8.78
C LEU A 123 6.61 -1.86 9.06
N HIS A 124 7.74 -2.35 8.53
CA HIS A 124 8.25 -3.68 8.88
C HIS A 124 8.57 -3.80 10.38
N ASN A 125 9.24 -2.80 10.96
CA ASN A 125 9.52 -2.76 12.40
C ASN A 125 8.24 -2.83 13.23
N ARG A 126 7.21 -2.05 12.86
CA ARG A 126 5.89 -2.09 13.52
C ARG A 126 5.22 -3.45 13.38
N LEU A 127 5.17 -4.01 12.18
CA LEU A 127 4.60 -5.35 11.95
C LEU A 127 5.34 -6.44 12.75
N ALA A 128 6.66 -6.31 12.90
CA ALA A 128 7.47 -7.25 13.67
C ALA A 128 7.17 -7.22 15.19
N THR A 129 6.51 -6.16 15.70
CA THR A 129 6.06 -6.11 17.11
C THR A 129 4.78 -6.89 17.37
N ILE A 130 4.03 -7.31 16.35
CA ILE A 130 2.73 -8.00 16.50
C ILE A 130 2.84 -9.27 17.36
N PRO A 131 3.84 -10.16 17.17
CA PRO A 131 3.99 -11.33 18.03
C PRO A 131 4.29 -11.01 19.51
N ASN A 132 4.64 -9.75 19.82
CA ASN A 132 4.94 -9.24 21.16
C ASN A 132 3.90 -8.18 21.59
N ASP A 133 2.63 -8.41 21.27
CA ASP A 133 1.49 -7.54 21.64
C ASP A 133 1.63 -6.07 21.21
N GLY A 134 2.42 -5.81 20.17
CA GLY A 134 2.68 -4.45 19.69
C GLY A 134 3.66 -3.66 20.56
N ILE A 135 4.51 -4.35 21.32
CA ILE A 135 5.51 -3.75 22.21
C ILE A 135 6.90 -3.82 21.57
N ASN A 136 7.60 -2.68 21.46
CA ASN A 136 8.99 -2.64 20.98
C ASN A 136 10.02 -2.85 22.10
N GLU A 137 11.31 -2.85 21.73
CA GLU A 137 12.44 -2.98 22.66
C GLU A 137 12.54 -1.85 23.70
N ASN A 138 11.93 -0.69 23.43
CA ASN A 138 11.88 0.45 24.36
C ASN A 138 10.71 0.34 25.36
N GLY A 139 9.86 -0.69 25.26
CA GLY A 139 8.67 -0.87 26.09
C GLY A 139 7.45 -0.05 25.65
N GLU A 140 7.50 0.56 24.46
CA GLU A 140 6.37 1.31 23.90
C GLU A 140 5.37 0.34 23.28
N SER A 141 4.09 0.53 23.59
CA SER A 141 2.98 -0.32 23.15
C SER A 141 2.15 0.34 22.04
N GLY A 142 1.26 -0.43 21.43
CA GLY A 142 0.35 0.05 20.38
C GLY A 142 0.96 0.07 18.97
N LEU A 143 2.19 -0.41 18.81
CA LEU A 143 2.89 -0.43 17.51
C LEU A 143 2.33 -1.48 16.54
N ALA A 144 1.54 -2.43 17.04
CA ALA A 144 0.79 -3.40 16.24
C ALA A 144 -0.27 -2.74 15.34
N TYR A 145 -0.75 -1.53 15.67
CA TYR A 145 -1.59 -0.71 14.81
C TYR A 145 -0.70 0.13 13.90
N LEU A 146 -0.94 0.21 12.60
CA LEU A 146 -0.06 0.99 11.70
C LEU A 146 -0.37 2.50 11.71
N GLN A 147 -1.59 2.89 12.09
CA GLN A 147 -1.99 4.29 12.32
C GLN A 147 -1.67 5.24 11.14
N LEU A 148 -2.10 4.85 9.94
CA LEU A 148 -1.88 5.59 8.71
C LEU A 148 -3.15 6.34 8.29
N ASP A 149 -3.08 7.66 8.16
CA ASP A 149 -4.23 8.51 7.82
C ASP A 149 -4.84 8.16 6.46
N SER A 150 -4.02 7.71 5.51
CA SER A 150 -4.44 7.24 4.18
C SER A 150 -5.48 6.11 4.23
N THR A 151 -5.57 5.39 5.35
CA THR A 151 -6.47 4.24 5.52
C THR A 151 -7.79 4.58 6.20
N LYS A 152 -7.91 5.76 6.81
CA LYS A 152 -9.02 6.14 7.70
C LYS A 152 -10.37 6.19 6.99
N TYR A 153 -10.38 6.67 5.75
CA TYR A 153 -11.60 6.88 4.96
C TYR A 153 -11.71 5.96 3.74
N TYR A 154 -10.71 5.12 3.49
CA TYR A 154 -10.69 4.22 2.33
C TYR A 154 -12.01 3.42 2.23
N PRO A 155 -12.67 3.35 1.06
CA PRO A 155 -12.18 3.69 -0.29
C PRO A 155 -12.28 5.18 -0.67
N TYR A 156 -12.76 6.04 0.23
CA TYR A 156 -12.85 7.47 0.00
C TYR A 156 -11.52 8.14 0.36
N ALA A 157 -11.13 9.17 -0.40
CA ALA A 157 -9.89 9.92 -0.12
C ALA A 157 -10.01 10.78 1.15
N SER A 158 -11.22 11.21 1.50
CA SER A 158 -11.47 12.03 2.68
C SER A 158 -12.88 11.83 3.23
N LEU A 159 -13.12 12.33 4.46
CA LEU A 159 -14.45 12.36 5.07
C LEU A 159 -15.49 13.08 4.18
N THR A 160 -15.06 14.09 3.42
CA THR A 160 -15.95 14.88 2.55
C THR A 160 -16.39 14.16 1.29
N ASP A 161 -15.63 13.15 0.85
CA ASP A 161 -15.97 12.34 -0.33
C ASP A 161 -17.01 11.26 -0.01
N ILE A 162 -17.18 10.94 1.29
CA ILE A 162 -18.22 10.00 1.73
C ILE A 162 -19.61 10.61 1.46
N PRO A 163 -20.54 9.85 0.86
CA PRO A 163 -21.92 10.26 0.68
C PRO A 163 -22.52 10.81 1.98
N VAL A 164 -23.16 11.99 1.89
CA VAL A 164 -23.68 12.73 3.05
C VAL A 164 -24.57 11.86 3.95
N LYS A 165 -25.34 10.94 3.35
CA LYS A 165 -26.25 10.04 4.08
C LYS A 165 -25.53 9.01 4.95
N GLU A 166 -24.31 8.64 4.59
CA GLU A 166 -23.53 7.57 5.24
C GLU A 166 -22.40 8.14 6.11
N ARG A 167 -21.97 9.38 5.85
CA ARG A 167 -20.79 10.02 6.46
C ARG A 167 -20.71 9.93 7.98
N LYS A 168 -21.84 10.09 8.68
CA LYS A 168 -21.85 10.09 10.16
C LYS A 168 -21.58 8.72 10.77
N THR A 169 -21.88 7.65 10.05
CA THR A 169 -21.81 6.27 10.54
C THR A 169 -20.74 5.45 9.81
N PHE A 170 -20.10 6.04 8.80
CA PHE A 170 -19.07 5.37 8.02
C PHE A 170 -17.89 4.99 8.91
N LYS A 171 -17.47 3.73 8.81
CA LYS A 171 -16.24 3.20 9.38
C LYS A 171 -15.53 2.41 8.29
N SER A 172 -14.27 2.74 8.04
CA SER A 172 -13.48 1.98 7.09
C SER A 172 -13.03 0.67 7.72
N THR A 173 -13.21 -0.45 7.01
CA THR A 173 -12.62 -1.76 7.36
C THR A 173 -11.10 -1.78 7.16
N TYR A 174 -10.53 -0.71 6.59
CA TYR A 174 -9.11 -0.53 6.36
C TYR A 174 -8.45 0.35 7.42
N ASN A 175 -9.22 0.95 8.35
CA ASN A 175 -8.70 1.91 9.30
C ASN A 175 -7.61 1.28 10.20
N THR A 176 -6.35 1.57 9.92
CA THR A 176 -5.19 1.01 10.64
C THR A 176 -4.98 1.60 12.04
N TYR A 177 -5.83 2.54 12.45
CA TYR A 177 -5.95 2.95 13.85
C TYR A 177 -6.79 1.98 14.68
N ASP A 178 -7.73 1.27 14.04
CA ASP A 178 -8.70 0.39 14.71
C ASP A 178 -8.35 -1.09 14.57
N HIS A 179 -7.41 -1.43 13.67
CA HIS A 179 -7.04 -2.80 13.33
C HIS A 179 -5.54 -3.03 13.44
N ILE A 180 -5.17 -4.22 13.96
CA ILE A 180 -3.78 -4.68 14.06
C ILE A 180 -3.28 -5.14 12.70
N GLY A 181 -2.06 -4.74 12.35
CA GLY A 181 -1.35 -5.18 11.16
C GLY A 181 -1.83 -4.55 9.86
N LEU A 182 -1.61 -5.26 8.76
CA LEU A 182 -2.01 -4.81 7.43
C LEU A 182 -3.56 -4.81 7.30
N PRO A 183 -4.14 -3.83 6.58
CA PRO A 183 -5.55 -3.86 6.25
C PRO A 183 -5.89 -5.05 5.32
N PRO A 184 -7.19 -5.34 5.07
CA PRO A 184 -7.59 -6.46 4.23
C PRO A 184 -7.02 -6.44 2.80
N GLY A 185 -6.60 -5.29 2.28
CA GLY A 185 -6.01 -5.24 0.95
C GLY A 185 -5.29 -3.95 0.66
N PRO A 186 -4.84 -3.78 -0.59
CA PRO A 186 -4.26 -2.53 -1.05
C PRO A 186 -5.26 -1.37 -1.00
N ILE A 187 -4.76 -0.16 -0.76
CA ILE A 187 -5.54 1.09 -0.81
C ILE A 187 -5.32 1.90 -2.11
N CYS A 188 -4.42 1.43 -2.96
CA CYS A 188 -4.15 1.95 -4.30
C CYS A 188 -3.45 0.88 -5.14
N ASN A 189 -3.14 1.19 -6.40
CA ASN A 189 -2.31 0.37 -7.27
C ASN A 189 -0.84 0.83 -7.18
N PRO A 190 0.03 0.15 -6.41
CA PRO A 190 1.39 0.62 -6.17
C PRO A 190 2.29 0.49 -7.39
N GLY A 191 3.21 1.45 -7.54
CA GLY A 191 4.27 1.38 -8.55
C GLY A 191 5.35 0.36 -8.22
N LEU A 192 6.22 0.10 -9.19
CA LEU A 192 7.33 -0.84 -9.02
C LEU A 192 8.26 -0.43 -7.86
N GLU A 193 8.49 0.86 -7.66
CA GLU A 193 9.39 1.36 -6.61
C GLU A 193 8.84 1.08 -5.20
N ALA A 194 7.54 1.27 -4.99
CA ALA A 194 6.90 0.95 -3.72
C ALA A 194 6.88 -0.56 -3.45
N ILE A 195 6.68 -1.38 -4.50
CA ILE A 195 6.77 -2.86 -4.39
C ILE A 195 8.19 -3.28 -4.02
N GLU A 196 9.19 -2.70 -4.66
CA GLU A 196 10.61 -2.95 -4.36
C GLU A 196 10.98 -2.52 -2.94
N ALA A 197 10.45 -1.38 -2.47
CA ALA A 197 10.62 -0.94 -1.09
C ALA A 197 9.96 -1.90 -0.10
N ALA A 198 8.72 -2.35 -0.35
CA ALA A 198 8.03 -3.32 0.49
C ALA A 198 8.77 -4.66 0.63
N LEU A 199 9.46 -5.09 -0.43
CA LEU A 199 10.31 -6.30 -0.43
C LEU A 199 11.65 -6.13 0.27
N THR A 200 12.02 -4.90 0.61
CA THR A 200 13.29 -4.57 1.24
C THR A 200 13.05 -4.35 2.73
N VAL A 201 13.40 -5.35 3.54
CA VAL A 201 13.42 -5.21 5.00
C VAL A 201 14.67 -4.39 5.34
N GLY A 202 14.47 -3.08 5.52
CA GLY A 202 15.54 -2.15 5.89
C GLY A 202 15.91 -2.28 7.36
N GLU A 203 17.18 -2.02 7.69
CA GLU A 203 17.64 -1.89 9.07
C GLU A 203 17.46 -0.44 9.53
N THR A 204 16.57 -0.22 10.49
CA THR A 204 16.40 1.05 11.17
C THR A 204 15.90 0.82 12.58
N GLU A 205 16.15 1.75 13.50
CA GLU A 205 15.60 1.74 14.85
C GLU A 205 14.29 2.54 14.96
N TYR A 206 13.82 3.12 13.87
CA TYR A 206 12.63 3.97 13.85
C TYR A 206 11.33 3.17 13.85
N TYR A 207 10.35 3.69 14.59
CA TYR A 207 8.97 3.18 14.67
C TYR A 207 7.92 4.22 14.26
N TYR A 208 8.34 5.49 14.16
CA TYR A 208 7.45 6.62 13.91
C TYR A 208 8.00 7.49 12.78
N PHE A 209 7.09 8.11 12.03
CA PHE A 209 7.44 9.11 11.03
C PHE A 209 6.35 10.16 10.90
N CYS A 210 6.73 11.35 10.44
CA CYS A 210 5.79 12.38 9.99
C CYS A 210 6.46 13.26 8.92
N HIS A 211 5.64 13.99 8.17
CA HIS A 211 6.11 14.85 7.10
C HIS A 211 5.61 16.28 7.29
N LYS A 212 6.53 17.24 7.22
CA LYS A 212 6.17 18.64 7.01
C LYS A 212 5.94 18.83 5.51
N SER A 213 4.74 19.27 5.14
CA SER A 213 4.41 19.61 3.75
C SER A 213 5.31 20.74 3.22
N ALA A 214 5.61 20.69 1.93
CA ALA A 214 6.30 21.78 1.26
C ALA A 214 5.46 23.08 1.35
N THR A 215 6.16 24.21 1.44
CA THR A 215 5.57 25.54 1.34
C THR A 215 6.05 26.22 0.05
N ALA A 216 5.60 27.45 -0.19
CA ALA A 216 6.11 28.24 -1.32
C ALA A 216 7.63 28.50 -1.24
N THR A 217 8.23 28.37 -0.06
CA THR A 217 9.63 28.75 0.22
C THR A 217 10.48 27.61 0.77
N GLU A 218 9.88 26.50 1.20
CA GLU A 218 10.58 25.37 1.84
C GLU A 218 10.12 24.04 1.23
N PRO A 219 11.03 23.09 0.98
CA PRO A 219 10.67 21.76 0.52
C PRO A 219 9.94 20.98 1.62
N ALA A 220 9.27 19.90 1.23
CA ALA A 220 8.76 18.94 2.20
C ALA A 220 9.91 18.28 2.96
N VAL A 221 9.71 17.96 4.23
CA VAL A 221 10.72 17.35 5.10
C VAL A 221 10.11 16.15 5.80
N ALA A 222 10.79 15.01 5.72
CA ALA A 222 10.44 13.81 6.47
C ALA A 222 11.20 13.79 7.81
N TYR A 223 10.51 13.40 8.87
CA TYR A 223 11.06 13.20 10.20
C TYR A 223 10.80 11.76 10.63
N TYR A 224 11.80 11.13 11.24
CA TYR A 224 11.74 9.76 11.73
C TYR A 224 12.14 9.72 13.21
N ALA A 225 11.56 8.82 13.98
CA ALA A 225 11.78 8.74 15.43
C ALA A 225 11.78 7.29 15.93
N LYS A 226 12.65 7.01 16.91
CA LYS A 226 12.74 5.73 17.62
C LYS A 226 11.69 5.64 18.71
N THR A 227 11.38 6.77 19.36
CA THR A 227 10.43 6.85 20.47
C THR A 227 9.28 7.82 20.19
N MET A 228 8.19 7.66 20.91
CA MET A 228 7.03 8.55 20.88
C MET A 228 7.37 9.95 21.40
N GLU A 229 8.33 10.07 22.32
CA GLU A 229 8.82 11.38 22.78
C GLU A 229 9.51 12.14 21.65
N GLU A 230 10.45 11.50 20.95
CA GLU A 230 11.09 12.06 19.75
C GLU A 230 10.06 12.37 18.66
N HIS A 231 9.08 11.49 18.46
CA HIS A 231 8.01 11.72 17.49
C HIS A 231 7.17 12.94 17.84
N THR A 232 6.87 13.15 19.13
CA THR A 232 6.12 14.32 19.59
C THR A 232 6.87 15.62 19.32
N GLU A 233 8.19 15.65 19.52
CA GLU A 233 9.02 16.81 19.16
C GLU A 233 9.08 17.02 17.64
N ASN A 234 9.17 15.94 16.85
CA ASN A 234 9.11 16.01 15.39
C ASN A 234 7.76 16.58 14.90
N LEU A 235 6.63 16.19 15.52
CA LEU A 235 5.31 16.75 15.19
C LEU A 235 5.24 18.25 15.45
N LYS A 236 5.79 18.74 16.58
CA LYS A 236 5.89 20.17 16.87
C LYS A 236 6.76 20.89 15.83
N ALA A 237 7.92 20.32 15.51
CA ALA A 237 8.85 20.88 14.52
C ALA A 237 8.22 20.94 13.10
N ALA A 238 7.37 19.96 12.78
CA ALA A 238 6.63 19.91 11.53
C ALA A 238 5.37 20.79 11.51
N GLY A 239 4.94 21.33 12.67
CA GLY A 239 3.73 22.13 12.80
C GLY A 239 2.43 21.31 12.70
N LEU A 240 2.49 20.03 13.07
CA LEU A 240 1.36 19.09 13.08
C LEU A 240 0.73 18.92 14.47
N LEU A 241 1.33 19.55 15.49
CA LEU A 241 0.88 19.63 16.87
C LEU A 241 0.96 21.09 17.34
#